data_AF-A0A953X675-F1
#
_entry.id   AF-A0A953X675-F1
#
_cell.length_a   1.000
_cell.length_b   1.000
_cell.length_c   1.000
_cell.angle_alpha   90.00
_cell.angle_beta   90.00
_cell.angle_gamma   90.00
#
_symmetry.space_group_name_H-M   'P 1'
#
loop_
_entity.id
_entity.type
_entity.pdbx_description
1 polymer ?
#
loop_
_entity_poly.entity_id
_entity_poly.type
_entity_poly.pdbx_seq_one_letter_code
_entity_poly.pdbx_strand_id
1 'polypeptide(L)' 'MNLAVEAFASPETRYVVRCDAHSIYPENFILKVAGALQQTHAASVVVPMDATGQTCFEKANAWIVDTPFG' A
#
# COMPACT_ATOMS: atom_id res chain seq x y z
N MET A 1 -1.68 -2.85 19.47
CA MET A 1 -2.54 -2.24 18.43
C MET A 1 -1.75 -1.06 17.83
N ASN A 2 -2.07 -0.56 16.63
CA ASN A 2 -1.23 0.42 15.92
C ASN A 2 -1.49 1.85 16.44
N LEU A 3 -0.46 2.61 16.80
CA LEU A 3 -0.56 3.97 17.36
C LEU A 3 -1.36 4.92 16.46
N ALA A 4 -1.22 4.83 15.13
CA ALA A 4 -1.98 5.66 14.21
C ALA A 4 -3.50 5.35 14.26
N VAL A 5 -3.86 4.07 14.42
CA VAL A 5 -5.26 3.67 14.56
C VAL A 5 -5.81 4.14 15.90
N GLU A 6 -5.04 3.99 16.98
CA GLU A 6 -5.42 4.45 18.31
C GLU A 6 -5.64 5.97 18.36
N ALA A 7 -4.79 6.74 17.67
CA ALA A 7 -4.85 8.19 17.69
C ALA A 7 -5.92 8.79 16.76
N PHE A 8 -6.26 8.12 15.65
CA PHE A 8 -7.06 8.74 14.58
C PHE A 8 -8.32 7.99 14.18
N ALA A 9 -8.47 6.71 14.54
CA ALA A 9 -9.68 5.98 14.21
C ALA A 9 -10.81 6.32 15.19
N SER A 10 -12.03 6.30 14.68
CA SER A 10 -13.26 6.43 15.45
C SER A 10 -14.07 5.12 15.37
N PRO A 11 -15.12 4.94 16.21
CA PRO A 11 -16.03 3.79 16.11
C PRO A 11 -16.67 3.61 14.73
N GLU A 12 -16.78 4.67 13.93
CA GLU A 12 -17.31 4.66 12.56
C GLU A 12 -16.25 4.29 11.51
N THR A 13 -14.98 4.18 11.88
CA THR A 13 -13.89 3.82 10.96
C THR A 13 -14.03 2.36 10.55
N ARG A 14 -14.34 2.13 9.27
CA ARG A 14 -14.56 0.78 8.72
C ARG A 14 -13.34 0.18 8.03
N TYR A 15 -12.47 1.03 7.52
CA TYR A 15 -11.30 0.64 6.74
C TYR A 15 -10.08 1.45 7.18
N VAL A 16 -8.92 0.80 7.24
CA VAL A 16 -7.62 1.44 7.45
C VAL A 16 -6.75 1.08 6.26
N VAL A 17 -6.27 2.09 5.55
CA VAL A 17 -5.33 1.92 4.43
C VAL A 17 -3.97 2.42 4.91
N ARG A 18 -2.97 1.54 4.86
CA ARG A 18 -1.58 1.91 5.17
C ARG A 18 -0.89 2.31 3.88
N CYS A 19 -0.28 3.49 3.91
CA CYS A 19 0.49 4.03 2.80
C CYS A 19 1.90 4.37 3.29
N ASP A 20 2.89 4.05 2.48
CA ASP A 20 4.27 4.44 2.70
C ASP A 20 4.45 5.91 2.31
N ALA A 21 5.16 6.66 3.16
CA ALA A 21 5.33 8.11 2.97
C ALA A 21 6.14 8.48 1.72
N HIS A 22 6.88 7.52 1.15
CA HIS A 22 7.78 7.71 0.02
C HIS A 22 7.24 7.09 -1.29
N SER A 23 6.05 6.52 -1.28
CA SER A 23 5.44 5.90 -2.46
C SER A 23 4.51 6.87 -3.19
N ILE A 24 4.40 6.66 -4.50
CA ILE A 24 3.44 7.38 -5.34
C ILE A 24 2.29 6.42 -5.66
N TYR A 25 1.07 6.84 -5.33
CA TYR A 25 -0.13 6.04 -5.57
C TYR A 25 -0.91 6.58 -6.77
N PRO A 26 -1.54 5.71 -7.57
CA PRO A 26 -2.36 6.15 -8.69
C PRO A 26 -3.59 6.92 -8.20
N GLU A 27 -4.22 7.66 -9.11
CA GLU A 27 -5.42 8.41 -8.80
C GLU A 27 -6.51 7.51 -8.20
N ASN A 28 -7.17 8.02 -7.15
CA ASN A 28 -8.24 7.35 -6.42
C ASN A 28 -7.84 6.00 -5.78
N PHE A 29 -6.54 5.78 -5.52
CA PHE A 29 -6.02 4.52 -4.96
C PHE A 29 -6.76 4.08 -3.68
N ILE A 30 -6.93 4.98 -2.71
CA ILE A 30 -7.61 4.66 -1.44
C ILE A 30 -9.05 4.20 -1.68
N LEU A 31 -9.78 4.88 -2.57
CA LEU A 31 -11.16 4.52 -2.91
C LEU A 31 -11.23 3.16 -3.61
N LYS A 32 -10.28 2.86 -4.50
CA LYS A 32 -10.20 1.56 -5.19
C LYS A 32 -9.95 0.42 -4.21
N VAL A 33 -9.01 0.60 -3.27
CA VAL A 33 -8.70 -0.43 -2.24
C VAL A 33 -9.88 -0.63 -1.29
N ALA A 34 -10.49 0.44 -0.79
CA ALA A 34 -11.66 0.36 0.06
C ALA A 34 -12.85 -0.31 -0.67
N GLY A 35 -13.05 0.03 -1.95
CA GLY A 35 -14.05 -0.62 -2.81
C GLY A 35 -13.79 -2.12 -2.98
N ALA A 36 -12.55 -2.54 -3.19
CA ALA A 36 -12.17 -3.95 -3.30
C ALA A 36 -12.46 -4.73 -2.01
N LEU A 37 -12.13 -4.16 -0.84
CA LEU A 37 -12.48 -4.75 0.47
C LEU A 37 -14.00 -4.91 0.62
N GLN A 38 -14.77 -3.88 0.23
CA GLN A 38 -16.23 -3.92 0.31
C GLN A 38 -16.84 -4.98 -0.60
N GLN A 39 -16.36 -5.10 -1.85
CA GLN A 39 -16.89 -6.03 -2.84
C GLN A 39 -16.54 -7.49 -2.55
N THR A 40 -15.34 -7.74 -2.03
CA THR A 40 -14.84 -9.10 -1.78
C THR A 40 -15.19 -9.62 -0.39
N HIS A 41 -15.59 -8.73 0.53
CA HIS A 41 -15.72 -9.03 1.97
C HIS A 41 -14.45 -9.64 2.58
N ALA A 42 -13.29 -9.39 1.97
CA ALA A 42 -12.01 -9.85 2.48
C ALA A 42 -11.65 -9.12 3.78
N ALA A 43 -10.94 -9.80 4.68
CA ALA A 43 -10.41 -9.18 5.89
C ALA A 43 -9.24 -8.22 5.60
N SER A 44 -8.55 -8.40 4.46
CA SER A 44 -7.44 -7.55 4.01
C SER A 44 -7.31 -7.62 2.49
N VAL A 45 -6.84 -6.54 1.89
CA VAL A 45 -6.45 -6.47 0.47
C VAL A 45 -5.00 -6.04 0.43
N VAL A 46 -4.20 -6.80 -0.33
CA VAL A 46 -2.81 -6.45 -0.65
C VAL A 46 -2.75 -6.06 -2.12
N VAL A 47 -1.91 -5.08 -2.42
CA VAL A 47 -1.66 -4.63 -3.79
C VAL A 47 -0.22 -4.91 -4.16
N PRO A 48 0.06 -5.34 -5.41
CA PRO A 48 1.43 -5.34 -5.89
C PRO A 48 1.96 -3.90 -5.90
N MET A 49 3.22 -3.72 -5.51
CA MET A 49 3.95 -2.48 -5.69
C MET A 49 5.03 -2.68 -6.74
N ASP A 50 5.36 -1.62 -7.47
CA ASP A 50 6.42 -1.58 -8.47
C ASP A 50 7.57 -0.73 -7.90
N ALA A 51 8.73 -1.34 -7.70
CA ALA A 51 9.88 -0.62 -7.19
C ALA A 51 10.52 0.18 -8.32
N THR A 52 10.85 1.44 -8.06
CA THR A 52 11.48 2.30 -9.07
C THR A 52 12.65 3.08 -8.47
N GLY A 53 13.55 3.56 -9.34
CA GLY A 53 14.77 4.24 -8.93
C GLY A 53 15.30 5.20 -9.99
N GLN A 54 16.01 6.24 -9.57
CA GLN A 54 16.62 7.23 -10.45
C GLN A 54 18.11 6.98 -10.64
N THR A 55 18.83 6.61 -9.57
CA THR A 55 20.27 6.31 -9.62
C THR A 55 20.55 4.87 -10.06
N CYS A 56 21.79 4.58 -10.48
CA CYS A 56 22.18 3.21 -10.86
C CYS A 56 21.97 2.20 -9.72
N PHE A 57 22.25 2.62 -8.49
CA PHE A 57 22.05 1.77 -7.31
C PHE A 57 20.56 1.54 -7.02
N GLU A 58 19.73 2.60 -7.02
CA GLU A 58 18.29 2.46 -6.81
C GLU A 58 17.63 1.57 -7.88
N LYS A 59 18.04 1.71 -9.14
CA LYS A 59 17.54 0.87 -10.24
C LYS A 59 17.95 -0.59 -10.09
N ALA A 60 19.19 -0.86 -9.67
CA ALA A 60 19.64 -2.22 -9.40
C ALA A 60 18.83 -2.85 -8.25
N ASN A 61 18.59 -2.08 -7.18
CA ASN A 61 17.73 -2.51 -6.08
C ASN A 61 16.28 -2.73 -6.51
N ALA A 62 15.70 -1.83 -7.33
CA ALA A 62 14.35 -2.02 -7.85
C ALA A 62 14.22 -3.29 -8.70
N TRP A 63 15.22 -3.56 -9.56
CA TRP A 63 15.21 -4.74 -10.40
C TRP A 63 15.30 -6.05 -9.60
N ILE A 64 16.11 -6.10 -8.55
CA ILE A 64 16.31 -7.34 -7.79
C ILE A 64 15.00 -7.71 -7.06
N VAL A 65 14.35 -6.73 -6.41
CA VAL A 65 13.10 -6.94 -5.63
C VAL A 65 11.86 -7.28 -6.46
N ASP A 66 11.82 -6.84 -7.72
CA ASP A 66 10.70 -7.09 -8.63
C ASP A 66 10.90 -8.36 -9.48
N THR A 67 12.03 -9.06 -9.30
CA THR A 67 12.30 -10.32 -9.99
C THR A 67 12.27 -11.51 -9.02
N PRO A 68 12.07 -12.74 -9.51
CA PRO A 68 12.18 -13.94 -8.67
C PRO A 68 13.57 -14.16 -8.04
N PHE A 69 14.58 -13.38 -8.43
CA PHE A 69 15.93 -13.48 -7.92
C PHE A 69 16.14 -12.72 -6.60
N GLY A 70 15.21 -11.82 -6.25
CA GLY A 70 15.09 -11.20 -4.93
C GLY A 70 15.83 -9.89 -4.76
#